data_AF-A0A095BWE7-F1
#
_entry.id   AF-A0A095BWE7-F1
#
_cell.length_a   1.000
_cell.length_b   1.000
_cell.length_c   1.000
_cell.angle_alpha   90.00
_cell.angle_beta   90.00
_cell.angle_gamma   90.00
#
_symmetry.space_group_name_H-M   'P 1'
#
loop_
_entity.id
_entity.type
_entity.pdbx_description
1 polymer ?
#
loop_
_entity_poly.entity_id
_entity_poly.type
_entity_poly.pdbx_seq_one_letter_code
_entity_poly.pdbx_strand_id
1 'polypeptide(L)'
;MRLKPHELRCRLFISFTGEEGLDYGGLSREWFFKLSTELLNPMYCLFEYAGGNNYALQINPASSVNPEHLEYFRFVGRFIALALYHSRFIDNGFTLPFYKQRIISMNAD
;
A
#
# COMPACT_ATOMS: atom_id res chain seq x y z
N MET A 1 10.49 0.04 5.08
CA MET A 1 10.12 0.97 6.18
C MET A 1 10.99 0.68 7.39
N ARG A 2 11.86 1.62 7.81
CA ARG A 2 12.82 1.41 8.92
C ARG A 2 12.17 1.44 10.30
N LEU A 3 11.02 2.09 10.44
CA LEU A 3 10.27 2.20 11.69
C LEU A 3 9.77 0.82 12.17
N LYS A 4 9.81 0.61 13.48
CA LYS A 4 9.23 -0.57 14.13
C LYS A 4 7.70 -0.48 14.12
N PRO A 5 6.98 -1.62 14.12
CA PRO A 5 5.51 -1.63 14.03
C PRO A 5 4.79 -0.81 15.11
N HIS A 6 5.33 -0.72 16.32
CA HIS A 6 4.72 0.07 17.39
C HIS A 6 4.84 1.58 17.17
N GLU A 7 5.91 2.04 16.52
CA GLU A 7 6.13 3.46 16.21
C GLU A 7 5.14 3.97 15.16
N LEU A 8 4.70 3.09 14.27
CA LEU A 8 3.71 3.37 13.22
C LEU A 8 2.28 3.55 13.78
N ARG A 9 2.05 3.17 15.04
CA ARG A 9 0.75 3.35 15.73
C ARG A 9 0.61 4.73 16.36
N CYS A 10 1.71 5.47 16.48
CA CYS A 10 1.69 6.87 16.92
C CYS A 10 1.00 7.74 15.86
N ARG A 11 0.56 8.95 16.28
CA ARG A 11 -0.06 9.92 15.37
C ARG A 11 0.92 10.23 14.21
N LEU A 12 0.46 9.99 12.99
CA LEU A 12 1.26 10.21 11.79
C LEU A 12 1.27 11.70 11.43
N PHE A 13 2.46 12.30 11.43
CA PHE A 13 2.68 13.66 10.93
C PHE A 13 3.40 13.56 9.59
N ILE A 14 2.75 14.05 8.54
CA ILE A 14 3.32 14.10 7.19
C ILE A 14 3.64 15.54 6.84
N SER A 15 4.82 15.74 6.28
CA SER A 15 5.29 17.00 5.70
C SER A 15 5.90 16.70 4.34
N PHE A 16 5.50 17.44 3.31
CA PHE A 16 6.17 17.37 2.00
C PHE A 16 7.36 18.32 1.99
N THR A 17 8.49 17.86 1.46
CA THR A 17 9.71 18.67 1.38
C THR A 17 9.47 19.90 0.51
N GLY A 18 9.65 21.10 1.08
CA GLY A 18 9.47 22.36 0.37
C GLY A 18 8.04 22.91 0.37
N GLU A 19 7.10 22.28 1.07
CA GLU A 19 5.72 22.77 1.19
C GLU A 19 5.40 23.17 2.64
N GLU A 20 4.75 24.33 2.83
CA GLU A 20 4.21 24.72 4.13
C GLU A 20 2.90 23.99 4.41
N GLY A 21 2.99 22.95 5.25
CA GLY A 21 1.84 22.18 5.69
C GLY A 21 0.97 22.91 6.72
N LEU A 22 -0.03 23.65 6.24
CA LEU A 22 -0.98 24.36 7.13
C LEU A 22 -2.03 23.41 7.74
N ASP A 23 -2.44 22.37 7.01
CA ASP A 23 -3.41 21.36 7.46
C ASP A 23 -2.80 19.95 7.46
N TYR A 24 -2.43 19.48 8.65
CA TYR A 24 -1.91 18.13 8.88
C TYR A 24 -2.89 17.01 8.45
N GLY A 25 -4.20 17.27 8.51
CA GLY A 25 -5.24 16.34 8.09
C GLY A 25 -5.22 16.12 6.58
N GLY A 26 -5.27 17.21 5.81
CA GLY A 26 -5.16 17.23 4.36
C GLY A 26 -3.88 16.55 3.86
N LEU A 27 -2.73 16.91 4.42
CA LEU A 27 -1.44 16.32 4.03
C LEU A 27 -1.40 14.81 4.24
N SER A 28 -1.98 14.32 5.35
CA SER A 28 -2.04 12.87 5.58
C SER A 28 -2.87 12.16 4.51
N ARG A 29 -4.02 12.72 4.12
CA ARG A 29 -4.90 12.13 3.10
C ARG A 29 -4.23 12.11 1.73
N GLU A 30 -3.61 13.22 1.35
CA GLU A 30 -2.88 13.34 0.10
C GLU A 30 -1.73 12.34 0.01
N TRP A 31 -1.00 12.15 1.11
CA TRP A 31 0.10 11.19 1.17
C TRP A 31 -0.35 9.75 0.96
N PHE A 32 -1.44 9.32 1.63
CA PHE A 32 -2.01 7.99 1.40
C PHE A 32 -2.46 7.80 -0.05
N PHE A 33 -3.08 8.84 -0.64
CA PHE A 33 -3.54 8.82 -2.04
C PHE A 33 -2.40 8.74 -3.06
N LYS A 34 -1.38 9.59 -2.92
CA LYS A 34 -0.21 9.59 -3.82
C LYS A 34 0.55 8.27 -3.72
N LEU A 35 0.78 7.80 -2.50
CA LEU A 35 1.53 6.57 -2.28
C LEU A 35 0.76 5.34 -2.76
N SER A 36 -0.57 5.28 -2.59
CA SER A 36 -1.36 4.15 -3.14
C SER A 36 -1.27 4.06 -4.66
N THR A 37 -1.24 5.20 -5.35
CA THR A 37 -1.03 5.25 -6.81
C THR A 37 0.37 4.79 -7.20
N GLU A 38 1.40 5.27 -6.49
CA GLU A 38 2.80 4.93 -6.81
C GLU A 38 3.11 3.44 -6.60
N LEU A 39 2.46 2.79 -5.62
CA LEU A 39 2.59 1.34 -5.40
C LEU A 39 2.14 0.48 -6.58
N LEU A 40 1.31 1.03 -7.48
CA LEU A 40 0.83 0.37 -8.68
C LEU A 40 1.63 0.72 -9.93
N ASN A 41 2.69 1.51 -9.80
CA ASN A 41 3.55 1.89 -10.92
C ASN A 41 4.17 0.61 -11.55
N PRO A 42 3.89 0.33 -12.84
CA PRO A 42 4.39 -0.87 -13.52
C PRO A 42 5.92 -1.00 -13.51
N MET A 43 6.64 0.12 -13.34
CA MET A 43 8.10 0.14 -13.27
C MET A 43 8.66 -0.65 -12.09
N TYR A 44 7.91 -0.80 -10.99
CA TYR A 44 8.35 -1.64 -9.86
C TYR A 44 8.10 -3.13 -10.09
N CYS A 45 7.32 -3.50 -11.12
CA CYS A 45 6.96 -4.87 -11.49
C CYS A 45 6.31 -5.70 -10.37
N LEU A 46 5.63 -5.05 -9.40
CA LEU A 46 5.06 -5.73 -8.23
C LEU A 46 3.69 -6.35 -8.51
N PHE A 47 2.85 -5.64 -9.25
CA PHE A 47 1.47 -6.02 -9.53
C PHE A 47 1.20 -5.96 -11.03
N GLU A 48 0.20 -6.74 -11.46
CA GLU A 48 -0.32 -6.74 -12.82
C GLU A 48 -1.85 -6.82 -12.79
N TYR A 49 -2.50 -6.46 -13.89
CA TYR A 49 -3.94 -6.64 -14.06
C TYR A 49 -4.23 -8.08 -14.50
N ALA A 50 -5.10 -8.77 -13.77
CA ALA A 50 -5.57 -10.10 -14.08
C ALA A 50 -6.56 -10.04 -15.26
N GLY A 51 -6.11 -10.52 -16.42
CA GLY A 51 -6.92 -10.60 -17.64
C GLY A 51 -7.15 -9.25 -18.33
N GLY A 52 -8.05 -9.23 -19.32
CA GLY A 52 -8.30 -8.05 -20.16
C GLY A 52 -9.13 -6.94 -19.51
N ASN A 53 -9.36 -6.99 -18.20
CA ASN A 53 -10.18 -6.00 -17.49
C ASN A 53 -9.36 -5.31 -16.39
N ASN A 54 -9.23 -3.99 -16.47
CA ASN A 54 -8.37 -3.15 -15.61
C ASN A 54 -8.83 -3.05 -14.14
N TYR A 55 -9.79 -3.87 -13.72
CA TYR A 55 -10.35 -3.85 -12.36
C TYR A 55 -9.73 -4.91 -11.45
N ALA A 56 -8.86 -5.77 -11.99
CA ALA A 56 -8.42 -6.97 -11.29
C ALA A 56 -6.91 -7.00 -10.95
N LEU A 57 -6.39 -6.14 -10.07
CA LEU A 57 -4.99 -6.22 -9.61
C LEU A 57 -4.62 -7.52 -8.88
N GLN A 58 -3.54 -8.17 -9.33
CA GLN A 58 -2.92 -9.34 -8.71
C GLN A 58 -1.40 -9.17 -8.55
N ILE A 59 -0.77 -10.00 -7.72
CA ILE A 59 0.70 -10.04 -7.62
C ILE A 59 1.25 -10.51 -8.96
N ASN A 60 2.23 -9.78 -9.50
CA ASN A 60 2.94 -10.19 -10.72
C ASN A 60 3.78 -11.45 -10.43
N PRO A 61 3.51 -12.61 -11.07
CA PRO A 61 4.30 -13.83 -10.89
C PRO A 61 5.77 -13.64 -11.29
N ALA A 62 6.05 -12.70 -12.20
CA ALA A 62 7.39 -12.33 -12.63
C ALA A 62 8.02 -11.19 -11.80
N SER A 63 7.45 -10.85 -10.63
CA SER A 63 7.95 -9.77 -9.77
C SER A 63 9.40 -9.94 -9.32
N SER A 64 9.95 -11.16 -9.37
CA SER A 64 11.37 -11.45 -9.08
C SER A 64 12.35 -10.77 -10.05
N VAL A 65 11.87 -10.21 -11.17
CA VAL A 65 12.68 -9.32 -12.03
C VAL A 65 13.20 -8.11 -11.25
N ASN A 66 12.44 -7.67 -10.24
CA ASN A 66 12.90 -6.70 -9.26
C ASN A 66 13.54 -7.46 -8.09
N PRO A 67 14.86 -7.34 -7.86
CA PRO A 67 15.55 -8.07 -6.79
C PRO A 67 15.05 -7.69 -5.38
N GLU A 68 14.44 -6.51 -5.22
CA GLU A 68 13.93 -6.01 -3.94
C GLU A 68 12.42 -6.28 -3.76
N HIS A 69 11.77 -7.02 -4.67
CA HIS A 69 10.31 -7.18 -4.68
C HIS A 69 9.71 -7.65 -3.35
N LEU A 70 10.38 -8.53 -2.60
CA LEU A 70 9.92 -8.99 -1.29
C LEU A 70 9.90 -7.88 -0.24
N GLU A 71 10.88 -6.97 -0.28
CA GLU A 71 10.93 -5.83 0.62
C GLU A 71 9.83 -4.81 0.29
N TYR A 72 9.58 -4.61 -1.01
CA TYR A 72 8.44 -3.83 -1.49
C TYR A 72 7.10 -4.43 -1.06
N PHE A 73 6.88 -5.75 -1.21
CA PHE A 73 5.65 -6.38 -0.71
C PHE A 73 5.48 -6.25 0.80
N ARG A 74 6.57 -6.37 1.56
CA ARG A 74 6.56 -6.11 3.02
C ARG A 74 6.19 -4.67 3.32
N PHE A 75 6.70 -3.71 2.54
CA PHE A 75 6.35 -2.30 2.66
C PHE A 75 4.87 -2.05 2.34
N VAL A 76 4.35 -2.59 1.22
CA VAL A 76 2.93 -2.51 0.84
C VAL A 76 2.04 -3.05 1.95
N GLY A 77 2.36 -4.22 2.51
CA GLY A 77 1.60 -4.79 3.62
C GLY A 77 1.57 -3.88 4.86
N ARG A 78 2.70 -3.26 5.21
CA ARG A 78 2.76 -2.28 6.31
C ARG A 78 1.97 -1.01 6.00
N PHE A 79 2.02 -0.53 4.76
CA PHE A 79 1.28 0.65 4.32
C PHE A 79 -0.24 0.44 4.37
N ILE A 80 -0.74 -0.71 3.90
CA ILE A 80 -2.16 -1.06 4.00
C ILE A 80 -2.60 -1.14 5.46
N ALA A 81 -1.80 -1.80 6.32
CA ALA A 81 -2.08 -1.88 7.74
C ALA A 81 -2.10 -0.49 8.42
N LEU A 82 -1.20 0.41 8.01
CA LEU A 82 -1.14 1.79 8.47
C LEU A 82 -2.38 2.58 8.06
N ALA A 83 -2.83 2.43 6.80
CA ALA A 83 -4.04 3.08 6.29
C ALA A 83 -5.28 2.64 7.09
N LEU A 84 -5.42 1.33 7.33
CA LEU A 84 -6.49 0.78 8.15
C LEU A 84 -6.44 1.31 9.60
N TYR A 85 -5.26 1.30 10.22
CA TYR A 85 -5.09 1.75 11.60
C TYR A 85 -5.46 3.24 11.78
N HIS A 86 -5.06 4.10 10.85
CA HIS A 86 -5.34 5.54 10.90
C HIS A 86 -6.68 5.94 10.27
N SER A 87 -7.51 4.97 9.87
CA SER A 87 -8.79 5.20 9.18
C SER A 87 -8.65 6.13 7.97
N ARG A 88 -7.71 5.78 7.08
CA ARG A 88 -7.40 6.51 5.86
C ARG A 88 -7.75 5.66 4.64
N PHE A 89 -8.34 6.31 3.65
CA PHE A 89 -8.64 5.68 2.37
C PHE A 89 -7.38 5.62 1.51
N ILE A 90 -7.25 4.53 0.76
CA ILE A 90 -6.29 4.37 -0.32
C ILE A 90 -7.07 4.24 -1.62
N ASP A 91 -6.54 4.82 -2.70
CA ASP A 91 -7.17 4.74 -4.03
C ASP A 91 -6.58 3.58 -4.83
N ASN A 92 -7.32 3.07 -5.82
CA ASN A 92 -6.97 1.91 -6.66
C ASN A 92 -6.81 0.61 -5.85
N GLY A 93 -7.86 0.25 -5.12
CA GLY A 93 -7.87 -0.90 -4.21
C GLY A 93 -7.54 -2.23 -4.88
N PHE A 94 -6.92 -3.12 -4.10
CA PHE A 94 -6.74 -4.51 -4.46
C PHE A 94 -8.08 -5.21 -4.72
N THR A 95 -8.04 -6.32 -5.42
CA THR A 95 -9.25 -7.05 -5.79
C THR A 95 -9.90 -7.74 -4.59
N LEU A 96 -11.21 -7.98 -4.67
CA LEU A 96 -11.93 -8.82 -3.70
C LEU A 96 -11.25 -10.18 -3.47
N PRO A 97 -10.76 -10.91 -4.49
CA PRO A 97 -9.91 -12.08 -4.32
C PRO A 97 -8.66 -11.85 -3.46
N PHE A 98 -7.94 -10.74 -3.65
CA PHE A 98 -6.76 -10.41 -2.83
C PHE A 98 -7.12 -10.23 -1.35
N TYR A 99 -8.23 -9.54 -1.06
CA TYR A 99 -8.75 -9.42 0.30
C TYR A 99 -9.20 -10.77 0.88
N LYS A 100 -9.89 -11.60 0.07
CA LYS A 100 -10.33 -12.94 0.49
C LYS A 100 -9.16 -13.87 0.81
N GLN A 101 -8.08 -13.86 0.03
CA GLN A 101 -6.90 -14.68 0.30
C GLN A 101 -6.27 -14.33 1.66
N ARG A 102 -6.33 -13.06 2.07
CA ARG A 102 -5.81 -12.58 3.36
C ARG A 102 -6.76 -12.84 4.54
N ILE A 103 -8.08 -12.83 4.33
CA ILE A 103 -9.10 -13.08 5.37
C ILE A 103 -9.33 -14.58 5.60
N ILE A 104 -9.34 -15.38 4.52
CA ILE A 104 -9.61 -16.83 4.60
C ILE A 104 -8.40 -17.58 5.19
N SER A 105 -7.16 -17.11 4.97
CA SER A 105 -5.98 -17.70 5.61
C SER A 105 -5.84 -17.38 7.11
N MET A 106 -6.72 -16.57 7.70
CA MET A 106 -6.78 -16.33 9.16
C MET A 106 -7.80 -17.25 9.86
N ASN A 107 -8.59 -18.02 9.11
CA ASN A 107 -9.60 -18.95 9.65
C ASN A 107 -9.27 -20.42 9.36
N ALA A 108 -8.05 -20.69 8.89
CA ALA A 108 -7.54 -22.03 8.62
C ALA A 108 -6.37 -22.33 9.55
N ASP A 109 -6.60 -22.23 10.85
CA ASP A 109 -5.83 -22.82 11.94
C ASP A 109 -6.82 -23.20 13.06
#